data_AF-A0A843RQP6-F1
#
_entry.id   AF-A0A843RQP6-F1
#
_cell.length_a   1.000
_cell.length_b   1.000
_cell.length_c   1.000
_cell.angle_alpha   90.00
_cell.angle_beta   90.00
_cell.angle_gamma   90.00
#
_symmetry.space_group_name_H-M   'P 1'
#
loop_
_entity.id
_entity.type
_entity.pdbx_description
1 polymer ?
#
loop_
_entity_poly.entity_id
_entity_poly.type
_entity_poly.pdbx_seq_one_letter_code
_entity_poly.pdbx_strand_id
1 'polypeptide(L)'
;MDLHGDEAIYSYAVDRMLETGDWLTPRLSPTDRPHLSKPPLKYWMVAGLIGTGLLPHNEVGLRFMDALFGSIAFIYLYWLGRWLGGSL
;
A
#
# COMPACT_ATOMS: atom_id res chain seq x y z
N MET A 1 -5.18 -1.63 -20.04
CA MET A 1 -4.79 -1.56 -18.62
C MET A 1 -3.39 -2.11 -18.51
N ASP A 2 -2.43 -1.29 -18.09
CA ASP A 2 -1.03 -1.69 -17.98
C ASP A 2 -0.84 -2.71 -16.85
N LEU A 3 -0.98 -3.99 -17.19
CA LEU A 3 -0.86 -5.14 -16.29
C LEU A 3 0.56 -5.39 -15.75
N HIS A 4 1.52 -4.53 -16.10
CA HIS A 4 2.93 -4.63 -15.70
C HIS A 4 3.36 -3.57 -14.68
N GLY A 5 2.49 -2.61 -14.33
CA GLY A 5 2.81 -1.58 -13.35
C GLY A 5 2.76 -2.09 -11.91
N ASP A 6 3.50 -1.43 -11.00
CA ASP A 6 3.46 -1.72 -9.56
C ASP A 6 2.02 -1.68 -9.02
N GLU A 7 1.19 -0.78 -9.54
CA GLU A 7 -0.22 -0.65 -9.16
C GLU A 7 -1.02 -1.94 -9.44
N ALA A 8 -0.79 -2.60 -10.57
CA ALA A 8 -1.46 -3.85 -10.93
C ALA A 8 -1.00 -5.02 -10.06
N ILE A 9 0.26 -4.99 -9.60
CA ILE A 9 0.78 -5.99 -8.66
C ILE A 9 0.15 -5.79 -7.28
N TYR A 10 0.04 -4.55 -6.82
CA TYR A 10 -0.54 -4.23 -5.51
C TYR A 10 -2.03 -4.53 -5.44
N SER A 11 -2.80 -4.11 -6.44
CA SER A 11 -4.24 -4.40 -6.49
C SER A 11 -4.50 -5.90 -6.48
N TYR A 12 -3.82 -6.64 -7.35
CA TYR A 12 -3.99 -8.09 -7.44
C TYR A 12 -3.64 -8.82 -6.15
N ALA A 13 -2.51 -8.46 -5.51
CA ALA A 13 -2.13 -9.09 -4.25
C ALA A 13 -3.17 -8.84 -3.14
N VAL A 14 -3.71 -7.61 -3.05
CA VAL A 14 -4.77 -7.26 -2.09
C VAL A 14 -6.05 -8.04 -2.37
N ASP A 15 -6.48 -8.12 -3.62
CA ASP A 15 -7.67 -8.87 -4.03
C ASP A 15 -7.52 -10.34 -3.63
N ARG A 16 -6.39 -10.97 -3.94
CA ARG A 16 -6.14 -12.37 -3.59
C ARG A 16 -6.09 -12.61 -2.10
N MET A 17 -5.54 -11.68 -1.29
CA MET A 17 -5.57 -11.79 0.17
C MET A 17 -6.99 -11.77 0.72
N LEU A 18 -7.84 -10.87 0.19
CA LEU A 18 -9.24 -10.74 0.59
C LEU A 18 -10.09 -11.95 0.15
N GLU A 19 -9.86 -12.47 -1.06
CA GLU A 19 -10.59 -13.62 -1.61
C GLU A 19 -10.19 -14.95 -0.97
N THR A 20 -8.89 -15.20 -0.81
CA THR A 20 -8.38 -16.52 -0.40
C THR A 20 -8.13 -16.64 1.10
N GLY A 21 -7.98 -15.52 1.80
CA GLY A 21 -7.54 -15.49 3.19
C GLY A 21 -6.07 -15.88 3.40
N ASP A 22 -5.27 -16.03 2.33
CA ASP A 22 -3.82 -16.23 2.43
C ASP A 22 -3.11 -14.88 2.60
N TRP A 23 -2.90 -14.47 3.85
CA TRP A 23 -2.17 -13.25 4.19
C TRP A 23 -0.66 -13.44 4.17
N LEU A 24 -0.16 -14.68 4.11
CA LEU A 24 1.26 -14.98 4.23
C LEU A 24 1.98 -14.88 2.89
N THR A 25 1.30 -15.27 1.81
CA THR A 25 1.90 -15.40 0.47
C THR A 25 1.24 -14.46 -0.53
N PRO A 26 1.70 -13.19 -0.66
CA PRO A 26 1.18 -12.27 -1.66
C PRO A 26 1.36 -12.84 -3.07
N ARG A 27 0.39 -12.63 -3.95
CA ARG A 27 0.42 -13.15 -5.33
C ARG A 27 0.67 -12.02 -6.34
N LEU A 28 1.43 -12.33 -7.39
CA LEU A 28 1.75 -11.40 -8.48
C LEU A 28 0.76 -11.56 -9.64
N SER A 29 0.27 -10.43 -10.16
CA SER A 29 -0.26 -10.40 -11.52
C SER A 29 0.88 -10.38 -12.54
N PRO A 30 0.76 -10.99 -13.74
CA PRO A 30 -0.35 -11.85 -14.19
C PRO A 30 -0.10 -13.35 -13.93
N THR A 31 1.05 -13.73 -13.36
CA THR A 31 1.50 -15.14 -13.31
C THR A 31 1.03 -15.91 -12.06
N ASP A 32 0.32 -15.26 -11.12
CA ASP A 32 -0.15 -15.80 -9.82
C ASP A 32 0.97 -16.44 -8.97
N ARG A 33 2.21 -15.97 -9.15
CA ARG A 33 3.38 -16.45 -8.41
C ARG A 33 3.51 -15.73 -7.06
N PRO A 34 4.07 -16.39 -6.03
CA PRO A 34 4.42 -15.73 -4.78
C PRO A 34 5.33 -14.50 -4.97
N HIS A 35 4.95 -13.35 -4.41
CA HIS A 35 5.77 -12.14 -4.33
C HIS A 35 6.49 -12.06 -2.99
N LEU A 36 7.60 -12.78 -2.85
CA LEU A 36 8.38 -12.80 -1.60
C LEU A 36 9.63 -11.92 -1.64
N SER A 37 9.77 -11.07 -2.66
CA SER A 37 10.91 -10.15 -2.78
C SER A 37 10.74 -8.87 -1.95
N LYS A 38 9.52 -8.55 -1.51
CA LYS A 38 9.22 -7.41 -0.63
C LYS A 38 8.45 -7.90 0.61
N PRO A 39 8.69 -7.30 1.79
CA PRO A 39 7.92 -7.62 2.98
C PRO A 39 6.43 -7.28 2.78
N PRO A 40 5.49 -8.08 3.32
CA PRO A 40 4.07 -7.97 3.00
C PRO A 40 3.33 -6.84 3.72
N LEU A 41 4.02 -6.03 4.52
CA LEU A 41 3.42 -5.00 5.38
C LEU A 41 2.44 -4.08 4.65
N LYS A 42 2.82 -3.58 3.46
CA LYS A 42 1.94 -2.70 2.67
C LYS A 42 0.67 -3.42 2.25
N TYR A 43 0.76 -4.69 1.82
CA TYR A 43 -0.42 -5.48 1.47
C TYR A 43 -1.34 -5.67 2.67
N TRP A 44 -0.79 -5.99 3.84
CA TRP A 44 -1.58 -6.16 5.07
C TRP A 44 -2.32 -4.90 5.48
N MET A 45 -1.68 -3.74 5.41
CA MET A 45 -2.31 -2.47 5.76
C MET A 45 -3.48 -2.16 4.82
N VAL A 46 -3.26 -2.27 3.51
CA VAL A 46 -4.30 -1.97 2.50
C VAL A 46 -5.43 -3.00 2.55
N ALA A 47 -5.10 -4.29 2.47
CA ALA A 47 -6.09 -5.38 2.51
C ALA A 47 -6.83 -5.42 3.84
N GLY A 48 -6.17 -5.17 4.97
CA GLY A 48 -6.80 -5.10 6.28
C GLY A 48 -7.84 -3.98 6.35
N LEU A 49 -7.48 -2.76 5.95
CA LEU A 49 -8.40 -1.62 5.98
C LEU A 49 -9.59 -1.80 5.04
N ILE A 50 -9.36 -2.32 3.83
CA ILE A 50 -10.46 -2.67 2.89
C ILE A 50 -11.33 -3.79 3.48
N GLY A 51 -10.73 -4.84 4.03
CA GLY A 51 -11.44 -5.98 4.62
C GLY A 51 -12.30 -5.60 5.84
N THR A 52 -11.87 -4.60 6.61
CA THR A 52 -12.69 -4.02 7.71
C THR A 52 -13.76 -3.03 7.25
N GLY A 53 -13.76 -2.65 5.96
CA GLY A 53 -14.66 -1.62 5.41
C GLY A 53 -14.27 -0.17 5.75
N LEU A 54 -13.07 0.06 6.31
CA LEU A 54 -12.57 1.41 6.59
C LEU A 54 -12.12 2.15 5.32
N LEU A 55 -11.74 1.41 4.28
CA LEU A 55 -11.43 1.94 2.96
C LEU A 55 -12.33 1.31 1.90
N PRO A 56 -12.73 2.07 0.87
CA PRO A 56 -13.46 1.52 -0.26
C PRO A 56 -12.56 0.57 -1.07
N HIS A 57 -13.13 -0.51 -1.59
CA HIS A 57 -12.42 -1.43 -2.48
C HIS A 57 -12.40 -0.87 -3.91
N ASN A 58 -11.60 0.18 -4.13
CA ASN A 58 -11.39 0.83 -5.43
C ASN A 58 -9.99 1.45 -5.51
N GLU A 59 -9.70 2.14 -6.62
CA GLU A 59 -8.40 2.82 -6.83
C GLU A 59 -8.03 3.79 -5.70
N VAL A 60 -9.02 4.46 -5.10
CA VAL A 60 -8.80 5.40 -4.00
C VAL A 60 -8.35 4.66 -2.74
N GLY A 61 -9.01 3.56 -2.38
CA GLY A 61 -8.61 2.76 -1.21
C GLY A 61 -7.24 2.11 -1.36
N LEU A 62 -6.91 1.65 -2.57
CA LEU A 62 -5.59 1.06 -2.87
C LEU A 62 -4.45 2.08 -2.76
N ARG A 63 -4.69 3.33 -3.16
CA ARG A 63 -3.70 4.42 -3.12
C ARG A 63 -3.66 5.18 -1.79
N PHE A 64 -4.64 4.96 -0.91
CA PHE A 64 -4.79 5.74 0.32
C PHE A 64 -3.55 5.66 1.22
N MET A 65 -2.95 4.47 1.36
CA MET A 65 -1.72 4.30 2.15
C MET A 65 -0.54 5.07 1.53
N ASP A 66 -0.41 5.08 0.20
CA ASP A 66 0.65 5.82 -0.48
C ASP A 66 0.50 7.33 -0.28
N ALA A 67 -0.73 7.84 -0.39
CA ALA A 67 -1.04 9.24 -0.12
C ALA A 67 -0.80 9.62 1.36
N LEU A 68 -1.19 8.75 2.29
CA LEU A 68 -1.00 8.96 3.72
C LEU A 68 0.49 9.03 4.09
N PHE A 69 1.29 8.04 3.69
CA PHE A 69 2.72 8.03 4.00
C PHE A 69 3.48 9.15 3.29
N GLY A 70 3.12 9.49 2.06
CA GLY A 70 3.66 10.66 1.37
C GLY A 70 3.38 11.96 2.12
N SER A 71 2.16 12.12 2.63
CA SER A 71 1.75 13.29 3.43
C SER A 71 2.50 13.35 4.76
N ILE A 72 2.64 12.21 5.45
CA ILE A 72 3.39 12.11 6.70
C ILE A 72 4.86 12.44 6.46
N ALA A 73 5.47 11.93 5.40
CA ALA A 73 6.86 12.23 5.05
C ALA A 73 7.07 13.73 4.78
N PHE A 74 6.14 14.36 4.05
CA PHE A 74 6.18 15.81 3.80
C PHE A 74 6.09 16.62 5.10
N ILE A 75 5.11 16.30 5.96
CA ILE A 75 4.95 16.94 7.27
C ILE A 75 6.22 16.73 8.10
N TYR A 76 6.73 15.51 8.17
CA TYR A 76 7.95 15.19 8.90
C TYR A 76 9.15 16.01 8.43
N LEU A 77 9.37 16.11 7.11
CA LEU A 77 10.44 16.92 6.53
C LEU A 77 10.26 18.41 6.81
N TYR A 78 9.03 18.93 6.75
CA TYR A 78 8.74 20.31 7.11
C TYR A 78 9.08 20.60 8.57
N TRP A 79 8.63 19.74 9.49
CA TRP A 79 8.92 19.87 10.92
C TRP A 79 10.41 19.72 11.23
N LEU A 80 11.08 18.76 10.60
CA LEU A 80 12.52 18.57 10.73
C LEU A 80 13.28 19.79 10.22
N GLY A 81 12.86 20.37 9.09
CA GLY A 81 13.41 21.60 8.55
C GLY A 81 13.24 22.80 9.48
N ARG A 82 12.06 22.95 10.10
CA ARG A 82 11.83 23.98 11.13
C ARG A 82 12.70 23.78 12.37
N TRP A 83 12.88 22.53 12.79
CA TRP A 83 13.66 22.19 13.97
C TRP A 83 15.16 22.45 13.76
N LEU A 84 15.71 22.01 12.61
CA LEU A 84 17.11 22.20 12.26
C LEU A 84 17.44 23.62 11.79
N GLY A 85 16.52 24.26 11.08
CA GLY A 85 16.68 25.60 10.50
C GLY A 85 16.50 26.75 11.50
N GLY A 86 16.09 26.44 12.73
CA GLY A 86 15.86 27.44 13.78
C GLY A 86 14.51 28.13 13.64
N SER A 87 13.87 28.33 14.79
CA SER A 87 12.82 29.34 14.96
C SER A 87 13.25 30.66 14.31
N LEU A 88 12.53 31.11 13.27
CA LEU A 88 12.37 32.54 13.03
C LEU A 88 11.52 33.13 14.17
#